data_AF-A0A7C9BDP4-F1
#
_entry.id   AF-A0A7C9BDP4-F1
#
_cell.length_a   1.000
_cell.length_b   1.000
_cell.length_c   1.000
_cell.angle_alpha   90.00
_cell.angle_beta   90.00
_cell.angle_gamma   90.00
#
_symmetry.space_group_name_H-M   'P 1'
#
loop_
_entity.id
_entity.type
_entity.pdbx_description
1 polymer ?
#
loop_
_entity_poly.entity_id
_entity_poly.type
_entity_poly.pdbx_seq_one_letter_code
_entity_poly.pdbx_strand_id
1 'polypeptide(L)'
;MNPGFDPEEIAQLKKECRAEGMNFIYVEDEFDEDEYENNEHAHVQFIGYHNSREVVYDALIYTLRLHHSTLVYDMALERVQKQIPGYLPPDERGLDMAEDPDKDEEAELLLTEFIEEIEEDEEIKVSEHVEIDTDFEYGIGLEVGLNKDEISEKVINDFIAHFNAGRLNLDKGVYSFRSSEEEEED
;
A
#
# COMPACT_ATOMS: atom_id res chain seq x y z
N MET A 1 25.78 8.28 0.48
CA MET A 1 25.43 8.08 1.91
C MET A 1 23.93 8.17 1.94
N ASN A 2 23.23 7.18 2.50
CA ASN A 2 21.77 7.20 2.57
C ASN A 2 21.33 8.41 3.43
N PRO A 3 20.54 9.37 2.90
CA PRO A 3 20.20 10.62 3.58
C PRO A 3 19.34 10.44 4.83
N GLY A 4 18.51 9.41 4.92
CA GLY A 4 17.67 9.16 6.10
C GLY A 4 18.47 8.78 7.36
N PHE A 5 19.79 8.63 7.27
CA PHE A 5 20.70 8.50 8.40
C PHE A 5 21.52 9.77 8.69
N ASP A 6 21.29 10.86 7.95
CA ASP A 6 21.95 12.14 8.13
C ASP A 6 21.36 12.88 9.35
N PRO A 7 22.19 13.35 10.30
CA PRO A 7 21.71 14.10 11.45
C PRO A 7 20.95 15.40 11.12
N GLU A 8 21.25 16.06 9.99
CA GLU A 8 20.56 17.27 9.56
C GLU A 8 19.15 16.96 9.07
N GLU A 9 18.99 15.93 8.25
CA GLU A 9 17.69 15.42 7.78
C GLU A 9 16.82 14.98 8.97
N ILE A 10 17.38 14.19 9.88
CA ILE A 10 16.69 13.76 11.11
C ILE A 10 16.27 14.95 11.98
N ALA A 11 17.12 15.97 12.10
CA ALA A 11 16.79 17.16 12.89
C ALA A 11 15.69 18.00 12.23
N GLN A 12 15.66 18.05 10.91
CA GLN A 12 14.64 18.74 10.13
C GLN A 12 13.29 18.02 10.27
N LEU A 13 13.23 16.70 10.05
CA LEU A 13 11.99 15.94 10.21
C LEU A 13 11.42 16.06 11.62
N LYS A 14 12.27 15.99 12.66
CA LYS A 14 11.83 16.23 14.05
C LYS A 14 11.23 17.62 14.27
N LYS A 15 11.73 18.63 13.56
CA LYS A 15 11.24 20.00 13.67
C LYS A 15 9.85 20.13 13.01
N GLU A 16 9.66 19.48 11.87
CA GLU A 16 8.38 19.42 11.15
C GLU A 16 7.33 18.68 11.99
N CYS A 17 7.63 17.46 12.47
CA CYS A 17 6.76 16.71 13.37
C CYS A 17 6.31 17.57 14.58
N ARG A 18 7.24 18.32 15.20
CA ARG A 18 6.93 19.20 16.34
C ARG A 18 6.08 20.41 15.95
N ALA A 19 6.21 20.93 14.74
CA ALA A 19 5.42 22.05 14.26
C ALA A 19 3.95 21.63 14.05
N GLU A 20 3.74 20.44 13.50
CA GLU A 20 2.41 19.84 13.28
C GLU A 20 1.82 19.19 14.54
N GLY A 21 2.63 19.00 15.59
CA GLY A 21 2.20 18.34 16.83
C GLY A 21 2.04 16.82 16.69
N MET A 22 2.63 16.24 15.65
CA MET A 22 2.60 14.82 15.31
C MET A 22 3.97 14.17 15.59
N ASN A 23 4.05 12.84 15.48
CA ASN A 23 5.29 12.07 15.55
C ASN A 23 5.74 11.53 14.18
N PHE A 24 5.03 11.89 13.11
CA PHE A 24 5.32 11.64 11.72
C PHE A 24 4.93 12.86 10.87
N ILE A 25 5.30 12.86 9.59
CA ILE A 25 4.73 13.71 8.55
C ILE A 25 4.13 12.83 7.46
N TYR A 26 3.10 13.33 6.78
CA TYR A 26 2.66 12.74 5.53
C TYR A 26 3.67 13.12 4.43
N VAL A 27 3.98 12.16 3.56
CA VAL A 27 4.71 12.43 2.32
C VAL A 27 3.66 12.79 1.29
N GLU A 28 3.74 14.01 0.75
CA GLU A 28 2.88 14.41 -0.37
C GLU A 28 3.40 13.70 -1.63
N ASP A 29 2.62 12.77 -2.19
CA ASP A 29 2.91 12.23 -3.51
C ASP A 29 2.19 13.09 -4.57
N GLU A 30 2.85 13.34 -5.71
CA GLU A 30 2.29 14.19 -6.79
C GLU A 30 0.96 13.66 -7.38
N PHE A 31 0.50 12.49 -6.92
CA PHE A 31 -0.73 11.81 -7.33
C PHE A 31 -1.89 11.97 -6.32
N ASP A 32 -1.64 12.55 -5.13
CA ASP A 32 -2.64 12.73 -4.05
C ASP A 32 -3.73 13.78 -4.38
N GLU A 33 -3.61 14.54 -5.47
CA GLU A 33 -4.61 15.57 -5.81
C GLU A 33 -5.96 14.98 -6.28
N ASP A 34 -6.01 13.71 -6.69
CA ASP A 34 -7.19 13.06 -7.28
C ASP A 34 -7.63 11.74 -6.59
N GLU A 35 -6.94 11.28 -5.54
CA GLU A 35 -7.32 10.03 -4.87
C GLU A 35 -8.55 10.22 -3.97
N TYR A 36 -9.64 9.58 -4.37
CA TYR A 36 -10.84 9.41 -3.58
C TYR A 36 -10.51 8.92 -2.17
N GLU A 37 -10.61 9.81 -1.17
CA GLU A 37 -11.26 9.73 0.16
C GLU A 37 -11.39 8.37 0.90
N ASN A 38 -10.74 7.29 0.50
CA ASN A 38 -11.03 5.97 1.06
C ASN A 38 -10.22 5.68 2.34
N ASN A 39 -9.28 6.56 2.73
CA ASN A 39 -8.44 6.41 3.92
C ASN A 39 -7.77 5.03 4.02
N GLU A 40 -7.58 4.30 2.92
CA GLU A 40 -7.11 2.91 2.96
C GLU A 40 -5.59 2.78 2.98
N HIS A 41 -4.88 3.87 2.76
CA HIS A 41 -3.43 3.91 2.89
C HIS A 41 -2.95 5.29 3.35
N ALA A 42 -1.69 5.33 3.77
CA ALA A 42 -0.97 6.54 4.09
C ALA A 42 0.53 6.34 3.83
N HIS A 43 1.14 7.30 3.15
CA HIS A 43 2.58 7.39 3.03
C HIS A 43 3.11 8.39 4.07
N VAL A 44 3.93 7.91 5.00
CA VAL A 44 4.42 8.72 6.13
C VAL A 44 5.91 8.53 6.38
N GLN A 45 6.55 9.59 6.85
CA GLN A 45 7.91 9.55 7.36
C GLN A 45 7.93 9.80 8.87
N PHE A 46 8.69 8.98 9.60
CA PHE A 46 8.85 9.14 11.04
C PHE A 46 10.25 8.76 11.52
N ILE A 47 10.61 9.25 12.70
CA ILE A 47 11.90 8.93 13.31
C ILE A 47 11.80 7.66 14.16
N GLY A 48 12.78 6.78 13.99
CA GLY A 48 12.96 5.62 14.84
C GLY A 48 14.43 5.29 15.06
N TYR A 49 14.68 4.06 15.53
CA TYR A 49 16.02 3.55 15.74
C TYR A 49 16.21 2.23 15.00
N HIS A 50 17.30 2.12 14.25
CA HIS A 50 17.76 0.87 13.65
C HIS A 50 19.20 0.62 14.09
N ASN A 51 19.47 -0.54 14.69
CA ASN A 51 20.80 -0.90 15.22
C ASN A 51 21.42 0.17 16.14
N SER A 52 20.59 0.76 17.02
CA SER A 52 20.97 1.85 17.93
C SER A 52 21.38 3.17 17.27
N ARG A 53 21.17 3.29 15.95
CA ARG A 53 21.33 4.54 15.21
C ARG A 53 19.94 5.10 14.90
N GLU A 54 19.80 6.40 15.10
CA GLU A 54 18.59 7.12 14.71
C GLU A 54 18.49 7.18 13.19
N VAL A 55 17.29 7.01 12.67
CA VAL A 55 17.02 6.89 11.23
C VAL A 55 15.61 7.41 10.92
N VAL A 56 15.43 7.91 9.70
CA VAL A 56 14.12 8.14 9.10
C VAL A 56 13.58 6.81 8.58
N TYR A 57 12.42 6.41 9.07
CA TYR A 57 11.62 5.39 8.41
C TYR A 57 10.68 6.08 7.44
N ASP A 58 10.64 5.55 6.23
CA ASP A 58 9.77 5.95 5.13
C ASP A 58 8.79 4.80 4.94
N ALA A 59 7.51 5.03 5.18
CA ALA A 59 6.54 3.96 5.41
C ALA A 59 5.28 4.14 4.58
N LEU A 60 4.97 3.13 3.76
CA LEU A 60 3.68 2.95 3.14
C LEU A 60 2.84 2.01 4.01
N ILE A 61 1.78 2.55 4.61
CA ILE A 61 0.87 1.82 5.50
C ILE A 61 -0.46 1.68 4.79
N TYR A 62 -1.03 0.47 4.72
CA TYR A 62 -2.27 0.19 4.01
C TYR A 62 -3.16 -0.83 4.72
N THR A 63 -4.45 -0.83 4.39
CA THR A 63 -5.41 -1.84 4.86
C THR A 63 -5.12 -3.18 4.18
N LEU A 64 -5.43 -4.29 4.87
CA LEU A 64 -5.39 -5.61 4.24
C LEU A 64 -6.41 -5.74 3.10
N ARG A 65 -7.50 -4.96 3.12
CA ARG A 65 -8.49 -4.94 2.04
C ARG A 65 -7.87 -4.42 0.75
N LEU A 66 -7.21 -3.25 0.81
CA LEU A 66 -6.50 -2.68 -0.34
C LEU A 66 -5.40 -3.63 -0.82
N HIS A 67 -4.61 -4.21 0.08
CA HIS A 67 -3.58 -5.17 -0.31
C HIS A 67 -4.15 -6.40 -1.02
N HIS A 68 -5.27 -6.93 -0.51
CA HIS A 68 -5.96 -8.05 -1.13
C HIS A 68 -6.50 -7.70 -2.52
N SER A 69 -7.14 -6.54 -2.68
CA SER A 69 -7.69 -6.13 -3.98
C SER A 69 -6.60 -5.95 -5.03
N THR A 70 -5.44 -5.39 -4.66
CA THR A 70 -4.26 -5.31 -5.55
C THR A 70 -3.81 -6.71 -6.00
N LEU A 71 -3.65 -7.66 -5.07
CA LEU A 71 -3.20 -9.01 -5.42
C LEU A 71 -4.22 -9.79 -6.27
N VAL A 72 -5.52 -9.59 -6.02
CA VAL A 72 -6.59 -10.16 -6.83
C VAL A 72 -6.56 -9.59 -8.24
N TYR A 73 -6.45 -8.26 -8.38
CA TYR A 73 -6.33 -7.58 -9.67
C TYR A 73 -5.12 -8.08 -10.46
N ASP A 74 -3.93 -8.15 -9.83
CA ASP A 74 -2.71 -8.63 -10.47
C ASP A 74 -2.86 -10.06 -10.99
N MET A 75 -3.43 -10.96 -10.18
CA MET A 75 -3.68 -12.34 -10.57
C MET A 75 -4.72 -12.44 -11.70
N ALA A 76 -5.78 -11.64 -11.64
CA ALA A 76 -6.81 -11.59 -12.68
C ALA A 76 -6.22 -11.07 -14.01
N LEU A 77 -5.43 -10.00 -13.96
CA LEU A 77 -4.73 -9.45 -15.12
C LEU A 77 -3.77 -10.48 -15.74
N GLU A 78 -3.03 -11.23 -14.92
CA GLU A 78 -2.22 -12.35 -15.43
C GLU A 78 -3.06 -13.40 -16.16
N ARG A 79 -4.28 -13.70 -15.69
CA ARG A 79 -5.20 -14.63 -16.37
C ARG A 79 -5.71 -14.05 -17.69
N VAL A 80 -6.06 -12.77 -17.73
CA VAL A 80 -6.43 -12.06 -18.97
C VAL A 80 -5.29 -12.12 -19.97
N GLN A 81 -4.06 -11.80 -19.57
CA GLN A 81 -2.89 -11.83 -20.47
C GLN A 81 -2.57 -13.23 -21.00
N LYS A 82 -2.94 -14.29 -20.27
CA LYS A 82 -2.86 -15.69 -20.76
C LYS A 82 -3.92 -15.99 -21.82
N GLN A 83 -5.13 -15.42 -21.70
CA GLN A 83 -6.21 -15.57 -22.68
C GLN A 83 -6.03 -14.68 -23.92
N ILE A 84 -5.51 -13.46 -23.70
CA ILE A 84 -5.28 -12.44 -24.71
C ILE A 84 -3.78 -12.09 -24.75
N PRO A 85 -2.93 -12.89 -25.41
CA PRO A 85 -1.49 -12.66 -25.44
C PRO A 85 -1.11 -11.27 -25.96
N GLY A 86 -0.25 -10.59 -25.21
CA GLY A 86 0.21 -9.23 -25.54
C GLY A 86 -0.84 -8.15 -25.32
N TYR A 87 -1.90 -8.42 -24.56
CA TYR A 87 -2.71 -7.37 -23.93
C TYR A 87 -1.88 -6.61 -22.89
N LEU A 88 -2.05 -5.29 -22.86
CA LEU A 88 -1.55 -4.41 -21.81
C LEU A 88 -2.70 -3.46 -21.44
N PRO A 89 -2.95 -3.22 -20.14
CA PRO A 89 -3.89 -2.21 -19.68
C PRO A 89 -3.64 -0.83 -20.32
N PRO A 90 -4.69 -0.02 -20.57
CA PRO A 90 -4.56 1.26 -21.25
C PRO A 90 -3.50 2.22 -20.69
N ASP A 91 -3.35 2.25 -19.37
CA ASP A 91 -2.41 3.04 -18.58
C ASP A 91 -0.96 2.52 -18.66
N GLU A 92 -0.76 1.22 -18.92
CA GLU A 92 0.57 0.63 -19.15
C GLU A 92 1.04 0.76 -20.62
N ARG A 93 0.16 1.18 -21.52
CA ARG A 93 0.51 1.36 -22.94
C ARG A 93 1.37 2.60 -23.14
N GLY A 94 2.52 2.43 -23.81
CA GLY A 94 3.31 3.55 -24.30
C GLY A 94 2.59 4.33 -25.41
N LEU A 95 2.96 5.60 -25.60
CA LEU A 95 2.38 6.53 -26.60
C LEU A 95 2.36 6.01 -28.05
N ASP A 96 3.21 5.03 -28.37
CA ASP A 96 3.36 4.46 -29.71
C ASP A 96 2.47 3.22 -29.95
N MET A 97 1.72 2.74 -28.94
CA MET A 97 0.82 1.60 -29.08
C MET A 97 -0.57 2.06 -29.55
N ALA A 98 -1.12 1.40 -30.57
CA ALA A 98 -2.45 1.71 -31.06
C ALA A 98 -3.52 1.20 -30.08
N GLU A 99 -4.53 2.03 -29.83
CA GLU A 99 -5.74 1.64 -29.11
C GLU A 99 -6.51 0.55 -29.88
N ASP A 100 -7.02 -0.43 -29.15
CA ASP A 100 -7.84 -1.52 -29.69
C ASP A 100 -9.07 -1.70 -28.79
N PRO A 101 -10.13 -0.89 -28.99
CA PRO A 101 -11.26 -0.82 -28.07
C PRO A 101 -12.03 -2.14 -27.96
N ASP A 102 -12.11 -2.93 -29.04
CA ASP A 102 -12.79 -4.22 -29.03
C ASP A 102 -12.03 -5.22 -28.13
N LYS A 103 -10.68 -5.17 -28.18
CA LYS A 103 -9.81 -5.98 -27.33
C LYS A 103 -9.82 -5.51 -25.87
N ASP A 104 -9.88 -4.19 -25.66
CA ASP A 104 -9.97 -3.60 -24.32
C ASP A 104 -11.31 -3.99 -23.65
N GLU A 105 -12.43 -3.95 -24.37
CA GLU A 105 -13.75 -4.40 -23.87
C GLU A 105 -13.75 -5.90 -23.53
N GLU A 106 -13.17 -6.75 -24.39
CA GLU A 106 -13.03 -8.18 -24.10
C GLU A 106 -12.18 -8.43 -22.85
N ALA A 107 -11.08 -7.70 -22.69
CA ALA A 107 -10.19 -7.82 -21.55
C ALA A 107 -10.86 -7.37 -20.25
N GLU A 108 -11.62 -6.27 -20.25
CA GLU A 108 -12.36 -5.77 -19.09
C GLU A 108 -13.42 -6.78 -18.60
N LEU A 109 -14.14 -7.42 -19.53
CA LEU A 109 -15.11 -8.47 -19.21
C LEU A 109 -14.43 -9.67 -18.55
N LEU A 110 -13.33 -10.17 -19.13
CA LEU A 110 -12.57 -11.28 -18.56
C LEU A 110 -11.93 -10.93 -17.22
N LEU A 111 -11.43 -9.70 -17.07
CA LEU A 111 -10.84 -9.22 -15.83
C LEU A 111 -11.87 -9.27 -14.70
N THR A 112 -13.08 -8.75 -14.96
CA THR A 112 -14.19 -8.79 -14.01
C THR A 112 -14.54 -10.24 -13.63
N GLU A 113 -14.69 -11.12 -14.62
CA GLU A 113 -15.00 -12.54 -14.39
C GLU A 113 -13.92 -13.23 -13.53
N PHE A 114 -12.64 -12.97 -13.80
CA PHE A 114 -11.55 -13.56 -13.01
C PHE A 114 -11.43 -12.98 -11.61
N ILE A 115 -11.70 -11.68 -11.43
CA ILE A 115 -11.75 -11.07 -10.09
C ILE A 115 -12.82 -11.78 -9.27
N GLU A 116 -14.04 -11.91 -9.81
CA GLU A 116 -15.14 -12.62 -9.15
C GLU A 116 -14.76 -14.08 -8.84
N GLU A 117 -14.19 -14.82 -9.78
CA GLU A 117 -13.75 -16.21 -9.56
C GLU A 117 -12.70 -16.32 -8.43
N ILE A 118 -11.67 -15.46 -8.46
CA ILE A 118 -10.57 -15.47 -7.48
C ILE A 118 -11.08 -15.16 -6.07
N GLU A 119 -11.94 -14.15 -5.94
CA GLU A 119 -12.59 -13.81 -4.69
C GLU A 119 -13.57 -14.89 -4.23
N GLU A 120 -14.28 -15.52 -5.18
CA GLU A 120 -15.27 -16.53 -4.85
C GLU A 120 -14.64 -17.79 -4.26
N ASP A 121 -13.51 -18.21 -4.85
CA ASP A 121 -12.76 -19.40 -4.46
C ASP A 121 -11.72 -19.14 -3.33
N GLU A 122 -11.64 -17.90 -2.84
CA GLU A 122 -10.66 -17.45 -1.83
C GLU A 122 -9.21 -17.82 -2.21
N GLU A 123 -8.84 -17.65 -3.48
CA GLU A 123 -7.52 -18.05 -3.98
C GLU A 123 -6.38 -17.16 -3.41
N ILE A 124 -6.70 -15.90 -3.10
CA ILE A 124 -5.80 -14.96 -2.44
C ILE A 124 -6.17 -14.85 -0.96
N LYS A 125 -5.13 -14.85 -0.12
CA LYS A 125 -5.28 -14.61 1.32
C LYS A 125 -4.16 -13.74 1.83
N VAL A 126 -4.50 -12.82 2.72
CA VAL A 126 -3.57 -11.83 3.27
C VAL A 126 -3.53 -11.89 4.79
N SER A 127 -2.44 -11.42 5.37
CA SER A 127 -2.26 -11.29 6.82
C SER A 127 -1.48 -10.02 7.12
N GLU A 128 -1.62 -9.50 8.34
CA GLU A 128 -0.83 -8.34 8.75
C GLU A 128 0.66 -8.61 8.64
N HIS A 129 1.40 -7.64 8.14
CA HIS A 129 2.84 -7.76 7.91
C HIS A 129 3.54 -6.42 8.04
N VAL A 130 4.87 -6.48 8.24
CA VAL A 130 5.77 -5.35 8.11
C VAL A 130 6.98 -5.87 7.32
N GLU A 131 7.13 -5.40 6.10
CA GLU A 131 8.35 -5.61 5.32
C GLU A 131 9.30 -4.45 5.59
N ILE A 132 10.60 -4.77 5.77
CA ILE A 132 11.63 -3.79 6.11
C ILE A 132 12.70 -3.83 5.03
N ASP A 133 12.82 -2.73 4.28
CA ASP A 133 13.87 -2.55 3.29
C ASP A 133 14.98 -1.65 3.83
N THR A 134 16.11 -2.28 4.21
CA THR A 134 17.30 -1.56 4.69
C THR A 134 18.20 -1.04 3.58
N ASP A 135 17.96 -1.44 2.33
CA ASP A 135 18.70 -0.99 1.15
C ASP A 135 18.00 0.19 0.44
N PHE A 136 16.85 0.63 0.97
CA PHE A 136 16.07 1.77 0.51
C PHE A 136 16.89 3.06 0.38
N GLU A 137 16.53 3.92 -0.58
CA GLU A 137 17.36 5.07 -0.97
C GLU A 137 17.35 6.20 0.08
N TYR A 138 16.24 6.37 0.81
CA TYR A 138 16.06 7.41 1.81
C TYR A 138 15.61 6.80 3.17
N GLY A 139 16.59 6.50 4.02
CA GLY A 139 16.33 5.91 5.34
C GLY A 139 16.14 4.40 5.27
N ILE A 140 15.07 3.91 5.88
CA ILE A 140 14.64 2.51 5.83
C ILE A 140 13.18 2.48 5.37
N GLY A 141 12.92 1.77 4.29
CA GLY A 141 11.59 1.58 3.74
C GLY A 141 10.78 0.60 4.58
N LEU A 142 9.50 0.89 4.79
CA LEU A 142 8.54 0.00 5.43
C LEU A 142 7.30 -0.15 4.55
N GLU A 143 6.90 -1.39 4.31
CA GLU A 143 5.56 -1.71 3.78
C GLU A 143 4.76 -2.40 4.88
N VAL A 144 3.58 -1.86 5.18
CA VAL A 144 2.83 -2.22 6.38
C VAL A 144 1.37 -2.50 6.04
N GLY A 145 1.02 -3.78 5.91
CA GLY A 145 -0.37 -4.21 5.80
C GLY A 145 -1.01 -4.40 7.18
N LEU A 146 -2.09 -3.66 7.49
CA LEU A 146 -2.83 -3.74 8.75
C LEU A 146 -4.28 -4.16 8.55
N ASN A 147 -4.80 -4.98 9.45
CA ASN A 147 -6.20 -5.37 9.49
C ASN A 147 -7.02 -4.25 10.18
N LYS A 148 -7.23 -3.18 9.41
CA LYS A 148 -8.00 -1.98 9.77
C LYS A 148 -8.91 -1.61 8.61
N ASP A 149 -10.03 -0.99 8.94
CA ASP A 149 -10.96 -0.46 7.95
C ASP A 149 -10.40 0.81 7.29
N GLU A 150 -9.62 1.60 8.04
CA GLU A 150 -8.96 2.83 7.58
C GLU A 150 -7.60 3.02 8.27
N ILE A 151 -6.70 3.73 7.59
CA ILE A 151 -5.38 4.17 8.06
C ILE A 151 -5.48 5.61 8.56
N SER A 152 -6.20 5.78 9.68
CA SER A 152 -6.31 7.09 10.33
C SER A 152 -5.03 7.50 11.08
N GLU A 153 -4.91 8.80 11.40
CA GLU A 153 -3.81 9.34 12.22
C GLU A 153 -3.61 8.54 13.53
N LYS A 154 -4.70 8.06 14.13
CA LYS A 154 -4.64 7.22 15.34
C LYS A 154 -3.96 5.87 15.07
N VAL A 155 -4.32 5.21 13.96
CA VAL A 155 -3.73 3.93 13.55
C VAL A 155 -2.23 4.10 13.29
N ILE A 156 -1.85 5.16 12.58
CA ILE A 156 -0.45 5.49 12.28
C ILE A 156 0.33 5.74 13.59
N ASN A 157 -0.21 6.57 14.48
CA ASN A 157 0.40 6.85 15.79
C ASN A 157 0.60 5.57 16.62
N ASP A 158 -0.42 4.73 16.69
CA ASP A 158 -0.38 3.48 17.43
C ASP A 158 0.68 2.54 16.82
N PHE A 159 0.72 2.41 15.49
CA PHE A 159 1.74 1.63 14.78
C PHE A 159 3.15 2.12 15.13
N ILE A 160 3.46 3.40 14.92
CA ILE A 160 4.78 3.99 15.16
C ILE A 160 5.21 3.80 16.61
N ALA A 161 4.31 4.02 17.58
CA ALA A 161 4.61 3.86 18.99
C ALA A 161 4.98 2.42 19.36
N HIS A 162 4.27 1.43 18.81
CA HIS A 162 4.53 0.02 19.08
C HIS A 162 5.77 -0.48 18.32
N PHE A 163 5.94 -0.07 17.07
CA PHE A 163 7.10 -0.39 16.24
C PHE A 163 8.40 0.11 16.88
N ASN A 164 8.48 1.41 17.19
CA ASN A 164 9.67 2.00 17.82
C ASN A 164 9.97 1.44 19.22
N ALA A 165 8.95 0.97 19.94
CA ALA A 165 9.14 0.35 21.25
C ALA A 165 9.52 -1.14 21.17
N GLY A 166 9.63 -1.73 19.97
CA GLY A 166 9.86 -3.17 19.79
C GLY A 166 8.73 -4.03 20.38
N ARG A 167 7.51 -3.49 20.40
CA ARG A 167 6.30 -4.10 21.00
C ARG A 167 5.16 -4.29 20.00
N LEU A 168 5.44 -4.11 18.71
CA LEU A 168 4.46 -4.39 17.66
C LEU A 168 4.05 -5.86 17.72
N ASN A 169 2.74 -6.09 17.79
CA ASN A 169 2.16 -7.42 17.78
C ASN A 169 1.06 -7.45 16.72
N LEU A 170 1.41 -7.99 15.56
CA LEU A 170 0.53 -8.14 14.42
C LEU A 170 -0.53 -9.22 14.67
N ASP A 171 -1.70 -9.03 14.08
CA ASP A 171 -2.72 -10.06 13.97
C ASP A 171 -2.18 -11.25 13.16
N LYS A 172 -2.45 -12.46 13.67
CA LYS A 172 -2.05 -13.72 13.02
C LYS A 172 -3.17 -14.33 12.19
N GLY A 173 -4.32 -13.66 12.14
CA GLY A 173 -5.42 -14.00 11.26
C GLY A 173 -4.99 -13.99 9.79
N VAL A 174 -5.72 -14.77 9.01
CA VAL A 174 -5.58 -14.83 7.56
C VAL A 174 -6.95 -14.48 6.98
N TYR A 175 -6.98 -13.53 6.06
CA TYR A 175 -8.18 -12.88 5.57
C TYR A 175 -8.29 -13.04 4.04
N SER A 176 -9.52 -13.08 3.56
CA SER A 176 -9.92 -12.94 2.16
C SER A 176 -11.05 -11.91 2.15
N PHE A 177 -11.13 -11.10 1.11
CA PHE A 177 -12.16 -10.08 0.97
C PHE A 177 -12.96 -10.33 -0.31
N ARG A 178 -14.20 -9.85 -0.35
CA ARG A 178 -15.07 -9.91 -1.53
C ARG A 178 -15.62 -8.52 -1.82
N SER A 179 -15.61 -8.13 -3.09
CA SER A 179 -16.08 -6.82 -3.54
C SER A 179 -17.61 -6.69 -3.48
N SER A 180 -18.34 -7.81 -3.53
CA SER A 180 -19.81 -7.84 -3.54
C SER A 180 -20.48 -7.72 -2.16
N GLU A 181 -19.74 -7.86 -1.06
CA GLU A 181 -20.30 -7.77 0.30
C GLU A 181 -20.52 -6.31 0.76
N GLU A 182 -20.07 -5.32 -0.02
CA GLU A 182 -20.26 -3.89 0.27
C GLU A 182 -21.67 -3.38 -0.11
N GLU A 183 -22.49 -4.17 -0.84
CA GLU A 183 -23.87 -3.80 -1.22
C GLU A 183 -24.95 -4.27 -0.22
N GLU A 184 -24.61 -5.03 0.84
CA GLU A 184 -25.58 -5.60 1.80
C GLU A 184 -25.82 -4.77 3.10
N GLU A 185 -25.56 -3.46 3.10
CA GLU A 185 -26.06 -2.55 4.16
C GLU A 185 -27.28 -1.74 3.68
N ASP A 186 -28.46 -2.38 3.72
CA ASP A 186 -29.81 -1.77 3.61
C ASP A 186 -30.42 -1.44 5.00
#